data_AF-A0A536GTG0-F1
#
_entry.id   AF-A0A536GTG0-F1
#
_cell.length_a   1.000
_cell.length_b   1.000
_cell.length_c   1.000
_cell.angle_alpha   90.00
_cell.angle_beta   90.00
_cell.angle_gamma   90.00
#
_symmetry.space_group_name_H-M   'P 1'
#
loop_
_entity.id
_entity.type
_entity.pdbx_description
1 polymer ?
#
loop_
_entity_poly.entity_id
_entity_poly.type
_entity_poly.pdbx_seq_one_letter_code
_entity_poly.pdbx_strand_id
1 'polypeptide(L)'
;MRRADVAMYAAKRARSGFSVYSTDQEGGDNDGRLPLIGKLRYAIDQFELLLHYQPIVASGDGHPLKVEALVRWGHPNHGLLPPDDFIPSAEQTDLIKPLTAWVLNEALGQVHAWSKAGIDIGVSVNLSARNLLDAELPDAVAELLRTWQVPPEKLSLEITERT
;
A
#
# COMPACT_ATOMS: atom_id res chain seq x y z
N MET A 1 -29.36 7.31 4.00
CA MET A 1 -29.21 7.98 5.31
C MET A 1 -27.74 8.27 5.49
N ARG A 2 -27.40 9.55 5.51
CA ARG A 2 -26.10 10.10 5.13
C ARG A 2 -25.70 11.02 6.27
N ARG A 3 -24.61 10.69 6.98
CA ARG A 3 -23.85 11.47 8.00
C ARG A 3 -23.42 10.58 9.17
N ALA A 4 -22.31 9.87 9.01
CA ALA A 4 -21.51 9.41 10.15
C ALA A 4 -20.03 9.21 9.80
N ASP A 5 -19.69 8.73 8.59
CA ASP A 5 -18.31 8.22 8.37
C ASP A 5 -17.30 9.22 7.77
N VAL A 6 -17.71 10.45 7.46
CA VAL A 6 -16.78 11.50 6.98
C VAL A 6 -16.06 12.21 8.15
N ALA A 7 -16.51 12.03 9.40
CA ALA A 7 -15.92 12.71 10.55
C ALA A 7 -14.74 11.93 11.20
N MET A 8 -14.67 10.61 11.05
CA MET A 8 -13.64 9.81 11.74
C MET A 8 -12.24 9.99 11.13
N TYR A 9 -12.14 10.14 9.81
CA TYR A 9 -10.87 10.36 9.12
C TYR A 9 -10.35 11.80 9.28
N ALA A 10 -11.24 12.79 9.38
CA ALA A 10 -10.88 14.15 9.75
C ALA A 10 -10.39 14.25 11.21
N ALA A 11 -10.95 13.46 12.13
CA ALA A 11 -10.52 13.42 13.53
C ALA A 11 -9.16 12.73 13.74
N LYS A 12 -8.76 11.79 12.86
CA LYS A 12 -7.43 11.14 12.94
C LYS A 12 -6.29 12.07 12.49
N ARG A 13 -6.59 13.10 11.69
CA ARG A 13 -5.67 14.23 11.39
C ARG A 13 -5.39 15.14 12.58
N ALA A 14 -6.23 15.12 13.62
CA ALA A 14 -6.06 15.98 14.80
C ALA A 14 -5.16 15.37 15.89
N ARG A 15 -4.68 14.12 15.73
CA ARG A 15 -3.88 13.41 16.77
C ARG A 15 -2.42 13.15 16.42
N SER A 16 -1.89 13.64 15.30
CA SER A 16 -0.45 13.76 15.07
C SER A 16 -0.06 15.24 15.08
N GLY A 17 0.44 15.69 16.22
CA GLY A 17 0.78 17.09 16.48
C GLY A 17 1.86 17.65 15.54
N PHE A 18 1.54 18.84 15.02
CA PHE A 18 2.40 19.88 14.44
C PHE A 18 3.21 19.56 13.16
N SER A 19 2.91 20.31 12.10
CA SER A 19 3.89 20.73 11.10
C SER A 19 4.35 22.15 11.42
N VAL A 20 5.65 22.37 11.52
CA VAL A 20 6.22 23.73 11.52
C VAL A 20 6.12 24.24 10.09
N TYR A 21 5.22 25.19 9.89
CA TYR A 21 5.13 25.97 8.66
C TYR A 21 6.28 26.97 8.65
N SER A 22 7.33 26.68 7.88
CA SER A 22 8.31 27.70 7.51
C SER A 22 7.79 28.44 6.28
N THR A 23 7.22 29.62 6.52
CA THR A 23 7.09 30.69 5.52
C THR A 23 8.48 31.07 5.03
N ASP A 24 8.84 30.66 3.82
CA ASP A 24 9.68 31.45 2.90
C ASP A 24 9.89 30.69 1.60
N GLN A 25 8.92 30.80 0.68
CA GLN A 25 9.13 31.55 -0.56
C GLN A 25 7.92 31.41 -1.48
N GLU A 26 7.42 32.59 -1.82
CA GLU A 26 6.30 32.90 -2.69
C GLU A 26 6.54 32.43 -4.12
N GLY A 27 5.48 31.97 -4.80
CA GLY A 27 5.51 31.85 -6.24
C GLY A 27 4.50 30.88 -6.84
N GLY A 28 3.24 31.31 -6.96
CA GLY A 28 2.37 30.85 -8.04
C GLY A 28 1.54 29.60 -7.76
N ASP A 29 0.26 29.75 -8.06
CA ASP A 29 -0.78 28.72 -8.14
C ASP A 29 -0.32 27.37 -8.71
N ASN A 30 -0.86 26.30 -8.11
CA ASN A 30 -1.29 25.08 -8.82
C ASN A 30 -0.23 24.06 -9.29
N ASP A 31 0.61 23.49 -8.40
CA ASP A 31 1.45 22.33 -8.82
C ASP A 31 1.98 21.38 -7.72
N GLY A 32 1.19 21.03 -6.69
CA GLY A 32 1.65 20.09 -5.64
C GLY A 32 1.52 18.60 -5.99
N ARG A 33 0.68 18.25 -6.98
CA ARG A 33 0.29 16.85 -7.30
C ARG A 33 1.02 16.27 -8.50
N LEU A 34 1.32 17.07 -9.52
CA LEU A 34 2.07 16.63 -10.70
C LEU A 34 3.53 16.24 -10.38
N PRO A 35 4.25 16.91 -9.47
CA PRO A 35 5.59 16.49 -9.06
C PRO A 35 5.61 15.13 -8.35
N LEU A 36 4.49 14.72 -7.75
CA LEU A 36 4.39 13.45 -7.03
C LEU A 36 4.27 12.25 -7.99
N ILE A 37 3.60 12.39 -9.13
CA ILE A 37 3.42 11.32 -10.12
C ILE A 37 4.74 10.92 -10.77
N GLY A 38 5.51 11.91 -11.24
CA GLY A 38 6.83 11.66 -11.83
C GLY A 38 7.74 10.96 -10.83
N LYS A 39 7.71 11.39 -9.56
CA LYS A 39 8.49 10.80 -8.48
C LYS A 39 8.01 9.40 -8.06
N LEU A 40 6.73 9.07 -8.19
CA LEU A 40 6.22 7.75 -7.83
C LEU A 40 6.79 6.66 -8.75
N ARG A 41 6.95 6.94 -10.04
CA ARG A 41 7.66 6.01 -10.95
C ARG A 41 9.07 5.73 -10.45
N TYR A 42 9.83 6.78 -10.13
CA TYR A 42 11.17 6.63 -9.57
C TYR A 42 11.15 5.88 -8.23
N ALA A 43 10.19 6.15 -7.34
CA ALA A 43 10.09 5.48 -6.05
C ALA A 43 9.86 3.97 -6.15
N ILE A 44 9.05 3.54 -7.13
CA ILE A 44 8.85 2.12 -7.46
C ILE A 44 10.18 1.50 -7.92
N ASP A 45 10.98 2.24 -8.70
CA ASP A 45 12.24 1.75 -9.28
C ASP A 45 13.47 1.92 -8.37
N GLN A 46 13.41 2.73 -7.29
CA GLN A 46 14.55 3.17 -6.47
C GLN A 46 14.44 2.82 -4.98
N PHE A 47 13.64 1.81 -4.60
CA PHE A 47 13.53 1.32 -3.21
C PHE A 47 13.05 2.36 -2.18
N GLU A 48 12.32 3.39 -2.59
CA GLU A 48 11.73 4.37 -1.65
C GLU A 48 10.40 3.89 -1.05
N LEU A 49 9.87 2.77 -1.56
CA LEU A 49 8.69 2.12 -1.02
C LEU A 49 9.08 1.09 0.03
N LEU A 50 8.23 0.94 1.06
CA LEU A 50 8.35 -0.10 2.07
C LEU A 50 6.96 -0.59 2.49
N LEU A 51 6.91 -1.80 3.08
CA LEU A 51 5.70 -2.37 3.64
C LEU A 51 5.75 -2.30 5.17
N HIS A 52 4.69 -1.77 5.76
CA HIS A 52 4.36 -1.99 7.16
C HIS A 52 3.37 -3.13 7.26
N TYR A 53 3.41 -3.90 8.36
CA TYR A 53 2.54 -5.04 8.56
C TYR A 53 1.67 -4.85 9.79
N GLN A 54 0.35 -4.83 9.60
CA GLN A 54 -0.61 -4.74 10.69
C GLN A 54 -1.18 -6.13 10.99
N PRO A 55 -1.01 -6.68 12.21
CA PRO A 55 -1.59 -7.98 12.55
C PRO A 55 -3.11 -7.99 12.46
N ILE A 56 -3.64 -9.04 11.83
CA ILE A 56 -5.06 -9.39 11.79
C ILE A 56 -5.23 -10.59 12.73
N VAL A 57 -5.77 -10.35 13.92
CA VAL A 57 -6.03 -11.39 14.92
C VAL A 57 -7.46 -11.90 14.77
N ALA A 58 -7.61 -13.21 14.54
CA ALA A 58 -8.92 -13.84 14.62
C ALA A 58 -9.34 -13.96 16.09
N SER A 59 -10.49 -13.40 16.45
CA SER A 59 -11.09 -13.60 17.77
C SER A 59 -11.71 -15.00 17.85
N GLY A 60 -10.92 -16.01 18.21
CA GLY A 60 -11.44 -17.26 18.80
C GLY A 60 -11.11 -18.58 18.09
N ASP A 61 -10.78 -18.60 16.80
CA ASP A 61 -11.05 -19.81 16.00
C ASP A 61 -9.82 -20.65 15.59
N GLY A 62 -8.62 -20.31 16.07
CA GLY A 62 -7.40 -21.09 15.79
C GLY A 62 -6.89 -21.01 14.34
N HIS A 63 -7.40 -20.07 13.54
CA HIS A 63 -6.84 -19.78 12.22
C HIS A 63 -5.45 -19.16 12.31
N PRO A 64 -4.56 -19.43 11.33
CA PRO A 64 -3.24 -18.83 11.31
C PRO A 64 -3.35 -17.30 11.30
N LEU A 65 -2.46 -16.66 12.08
CA LEU A 65 -2.32 -15.21 12.09
C LEU A 65 -2.11 -14.71 10.65
N LYS A 66 -2.74 -13.58 10.31
CA LYS A 66 -2.46 -12.85 9.06
C LYS A 66 -1.94 -11.47 9.40
N VAL A 67 -1.24 -10.86 8.44
CA VAL A 67 -0.89 -9.44 8.50
C VAL A 67 -1.42 -8.74 7.26
N GLU A 68 -1.93 -7.53 7.43
CA GLU A 68 -2.20 -6.63 6.32
C GLU A 68 -0.91 -5.91 5.91
N ALA A 69 -0.53 -6.03 4.64
CA ALA A 69 0.58 -5.29 4.04
C ALA A 69 0.11 -3.89 3.65
N LEU A 70 0.70 -2.89 4.30
CA LEU A 70 0.38 -1.48 4.16
C LEU A 70 1.57 -0.75 3.54
N VAL A 71 1.46 -0.41 2.25
CA VAL A 71 2.51 0.33 1.55
C VAL A 71 2.72 1.72 2.15
N ARG A 72 3.98 2.12 2.26
CA ARG A 72 4.42 3.45 2.65
C ARG A 72 5.48 3.93 1.68
N TRP A 73 5.57 5.23 1.51
CA TRP A 73 6.60 5.85 0.69
C TRP A 73 7.53 6.68 1.59
N GLY A 74 8.77 6.23 1.76
CA GLY A 74 9.83 6.98 2.41
C GLY A 74 10.38 8.09 1.52
N HIS A 75 9.58 9.12 1.26
CA HIS A 75 9.95 10.19 0.34
C HIS A 75 11.07 11.07 0.93
N PRO A 76 12.16 11.36 0.18
CA PRO A 76 13.35 12.03 0.72
C PRO A 76 13.08 13.40 1.36
N ASN A 77 12.16 14.17 0.78
CA ASN A 77 11.83 15.53 1.25
C ASN A 77 10.58 15.61 2.13
N HIS A 78 9.73 14.58 2.16
CA HIS A 78 8.42 14.62 2.82
C HIS A 78 8.28 13.59 3.94
N GLY A 79 9.32 12.78 4.16
CA GLY A 79 9.30 11.71 5.14
C GLY A 79 8.38 10.57 4.70
N LEU A 80 7.84 9.85 5.68
CA LEU A 80 7.02 8.67 5.45
C LEU A 80 5.58 9.06 5.07
N LEU A 81 5.24 8.90 3.80
CA LEU A 81 3.91 9.20 3.26
C LEU A 81 2.97 7.98 3.35
N PRO A 82 1.71 8.18 3.80
CA PRO A 82 0.67 7.15 3.78
C PRO A 82 0.11 6.94 2.36
N PRO A 83 -0.57 5.80 2.12
CA PRO A 83 -1.13 5.46 0.81
C PRO A 83 -2.11 6.52 0.28
N ASP A 84 -2.89 7.17 1.13
CA ASP A 84 -3.86 8.18 0.71
C ASP A 84 -3.23 9.37 -0.03
N ASP A 85 -1.93 9.63 0.20
CA ASP A 85 -1.22 10.74 -0.42
C ASP A 85 -0.73 10.42 -1.84
N PHE A 86 -0.57 9.14 -2.22
CA PHE A 86 0.00 8.75 -3.52
C PHE A 86 -0.80 7.72 -4.31
N ILE A 87 -1.62 6.88 -3.67
CA ILE A 87 -2.45 5.88 -4.37
C ILE A 87 -3.46 6.53 -5.33
N PRO A 88 -4.21 7.60 -4.97
CA PRO A 88 -5.13 8.23 -5.93
C PRO A 88 -4.44 8.70 -7.22
N SER A 89 -3.19 9.18 -7.10
CA SER A 89 -2.37 9.57 -8.24
C SER A 89 -1.89 8.36 -9.05
N ALA A 90 -1.52 7.27 -8.38
CA ALA A 90 -1.19 6.02 -9.03
C ALA A 90 -2.38 5.46 -9.83
N GLU A 91 -3.61 5.56 -9.29
CA GLU A 91 -4.84 5.11 -9.93
C GLU A 91 -5.22 5.96 -11.16
N GLN A 92 -4.97 7.26 -11.13
CA GLN A 92 -5.23 8.14 -12.28
C GLN A 92 -4.25 7.90 -13.45
N THR A 93 -3.22 7.10 -13.23
CA THR A 93 -2.17 6.78 -14.21
C THR A 93 -2.03 5.27 -14.37
N ASP A 94 -1.16 4.82 -15.26
CA ASP A 94 -0.80 3.41 -15.39
C ASP A 94 0.24 2.96 -14.34
N LEU A 95 0.49 3.77 -13.31
CA LEU A 95 1.41 3.44 -12.21
C LEU A 95 0.82 2.47 -11.19
N ILE A 96 -0.52 2.31 -11.15
CA ILE A 96 -1.15 1.39 -10.21
C ILE A 96 -0.72 -0.06 -10.47
N LYS A 97 -0.55 -0.48 -11.73
CA LYS A 97 -0.09 -1.82 -12.09
C LYS A 97 1.31 -2.15 -11.56
N PRO A 98 2.36 -1.37 -11.89
CA PRO A 98 3.72 -1.62 -11.39
C PRO A 98 3.82 -1.47 -9.87
N LEU A 99 3.04 -0.55 -9.26
CA LEU A 99 2.97 -0.44 -7.81
C LEU A 99 2.39 -1.71 -7.16
N THR A 100 1.28 -2.24 -7.69
CA THR A 100 0.70 -3.50 -7.22
C THR A 100 1.67 -4.67 -7.38
N ALA A 101 2.36 -4.77 -8.51
CA ALA A 101 3.36 -5.80 -8.73
C ALA A 101 4.51 -5.72 -7.70
N TRP A 102 4.99 -4.51 -7.42
CA TRP A 102 6.00 -4.26 -6.40
C TRP A 102 5.51 -4.70 -5.00
N VAL A 103 4.30 -4.27 -4.60
CA VAL A 103 3.71 -4.63 -3.29
C VAL A 103 3.56 -6.14 -3.14
N LEU A 104 3.05 -6.83 -4.17
CA LEU A 104 2.88 -8.28 -4.15
C LEU A 104 4.23 -9.00 -4.04
N ASN A 105 5.23 -8.56 -4.79
CA ASN A 105 6.56 -9.15 -4.75
C ASN A 105 7.18 -9.04 -3.34
N GLU A 106 7.16 -7.84 -2.75
CA GLU A 106 7.71 -7.61 -1.41
C GLU A 106 6.93 -8.37 -0.33
N ALA A 107 5.59 -8.36 -0.42
CA ALA A 107 4.75 -9.07 0.54
C ALA A 107 5.01 -10.59 0.53
N LEU A 108 5.10 -11.19 -0.65
CA LEU A 108 5.36 -12.62 -0.80
C LEU A 108 6.80 -12.99 -0.43
N GLY A 109 7.77 -12.14 -0.78
CA GLY A 109 9.14 -12.29 -0.30
C GLY A 109 9.24 -12.27 1.22
N GLN A 110 8.49 -11.38 1.88
CA GLN A 110 8.43 -11.33 3.34
C GLN A 110 7.78 -12.57 3.96
N VAL A 111 6.68 -13.08 3.38
CA VAL A 111 6.05 -14.34 3.81
C VAL A 111 7.04 -15.50 3.68
N HIS A 112 7.77 -15.58 2.57
CA HIS A 112 8.83 -16.57 2.39
C HIS A 112 9.89 -16.47 3.49
N ALA A 113 10.39 -15.26 3.76
CA ALA A 113 11.40 -15.02 4.78
C ALA A 113 10.90 -15.44 6.19
N TRP A 114 9.65 -15.14 6.53
CA TRP A 114 9.04 -15.58 7.79
C TRP A 114 8.91 -17.09 7.87
N SER A 115 8.49 -17.74 6.78
CA SER A 115 8.43 -19.22 6.72
C SER A 115 9.80 -19.85 6.96
N LYS A 116 10.87 -19.30 6.36
CA LYS A 116 12.25 -19.75 6.60
C LYS A 116 12.71 -19.53 8.04
N ALA A 117 12.18 -18.53 8.73
CA ALA A 117 12.40 -18.28 10.14
C ALA A 117 11.49 -19.11 11.08
N GLY A 118 10.63 -19.99 10.54
CA GLY A 118 9.71 -20.82 11.31
C GLY A 118 8.42 -20.10 11.75
N ILE A 119 8.13 -18.93 11.19
CA ILE A 119 6.91 -18.15 11.47
C ILE A 119 5.90 -18.45 10.36
N ASP A 120 4.85 -19.20 10.70
CA ASP A 120 3.81 -19.57 9.74
C ASP A 120 2.66 -18.55 9.72
N ILE A 121 2.77 -17.54 8.86
CA ILE A 121 1.84 -16.40 8.79
C ILE A 121 1.45 -16.08 7.34
N GLY A 122 0.19 -15.68 7.13
CA GLY A 122 -0.29 -15.21 5.82
C GLY A 122 -0.25 -13.68 5.69
N VAL A 123 -0.43 -13.17 4.47
CA VAL A 123 -0.49 -11.74 4.16
C VAL A 123 -1.75 -11.37 3.39
N SER A 124 -2.37 -10.26 3.77
CA SER A 124 -3.40 -9.57 3.02
C SER A 124 -2.79 -8.39 2.26
N VAL A 125 -3.07 -8.24 0.97
CA VAL A 125 -2.60 -7.15 0.12
C VAL A 125 -3.80 -6.40 -0.45
N ASN A 126 -3.80 -5.08 -0.28
CA ASN A 126 -4.82 -4.21 -0.85
C ASN A 126 -4.59 -3.98 -2.35
N LEU A 127 -5.66 -4.10 -3.12
CA LEU A 127 -5.71 -3.82 -4.56
C LEU A 127 -6.64 -2.66 -4.86
N SER A 128 -6.27 -1.86 -5.84
CA SER A 128 -7.18 -0.90 -6.44
C SER A 128 -8.20 -1.62 -7.30
N ALA A 129 -9.42 -1.08 -7.39
CA ALA A 129 -10.43 -1.53 -8.34
C ALA A 129 -9.91 -1.54 -9.80
N ARG A 130 -8.95 -0.66 -10.13
CA ARG A 130 -8.33 -0.64 -11.47
C ARG A 130 -7.49 -1.89 -11.77
N ASN A 131 -6.94 -2.54 -10.75
CA ASN A 131 -6.20 -3.79 -10.94
C ASN A 131 -7.13 -4.92 -11.41
N LEU A 132 -8.43 -4.87 -11.12
CA LEU A 132 -9.38 -5.88 -11.58
C LEU A 132 -9.65 -5.84 -13.09
N LEU A 133 -9.32 -4.73 -13.73
CA LEU A 133 -9.41 -4.59 -15.18
C LEU A 133 -8.17 -5.16 -15.89
N ASP A 134 -7.16 -5.58 -15.13
CA ASP A 134 -5.92 -6.11 -15.66
C ASP A 134 -6.00 -7.62 -15.88
N ALA A 135 -6.15 -8.03 -17.14
CA ALA A 135 -6.27 -9.45 -17.51
C ALA A 135 -4.99 -10.26 -17.18
N GLU A 136 -3.84 -9.60 -17.03
CA GLU A 136 -2.55 -10.25 -16.74
C GLU A 136 -2.33 -10.46 -15.23
N LEU A 137 -3.14 -9.82 -14.36
CA LEU A 137 -2.94 -9.86 -12.91
C LEU A 137 -2.95 -11.30 -12.34
N PRO A 138 -3.89 -12.20 -12.70
CA PRO A 138 -3.90 -13.56 -12.16
C PRO A 138 -2.61 -14.33 -12.47
N ASP A 139 -2.10 -14.21 -13.70
CA ASP A 139 -0.87 -14.88 -14.13
C ASP A 139 0.35 -14.30 -13.42
N ALA A 140 0.40 -12.98 -13.25
CA ALA A 140 1.46 -12.31 -12.48
C ALA A 140 1.47 -12.75 -11.00
N VAL A 141 0.30 -12.86 -10.36
CA VAL A 141 0.18 -13.35 -8.98
C VAL A 141 0.63 -14.81 -8.90
N ALA A 142 0.22 -15.67 -9.84
CA ALA A 142 0.63 -17.07 -9.87
C ALA A 142 2.16 -17.21 -10.03
N GLU A 143 2.78 -16.41 -10.88
CA GLU A 143 4.23 -16.39 -11.06
C GLU A 143 4.97 -15.99 -9.78
N LEU A 144 4.51 -14.94 -9.09
CA LEU A 144 5.11 -14.48 -7.85
C LEU A 144 4.96 -15.51 -6.71
N LEU A 145 3.80 -16.15 -6.59
CA LEU A 145 3.59 -17.23 -5.62
C LEU A 145 4.57 -18.40 -5.85
N ARG A 146 4.79 -18.79 -7.11
CA ARG A 146 5.79 -19.83 -7.44
C ARG A 146 7.22 -19.36 -7.15
N THR A 147 7.55 -18.13 -7.53
CA THR A 147 8.89 -17.54 -7.35
C THR A 147 9.31 -17.56 -5.88
N TRP A 148 8.41 -17.14 -5.00
CA TRP A 148 8.64 -17.12 -3.56
C TRP A 148 8.24 -18.42 -2.85
N GLN A 149 7.79 -19.43 -3.58
CA GLN A 149 7.33 -20.71 -3.03
C GLN A 149 6.29 -20.54 -1.90
N VAL A 150 5.39 -19.57 -2.06
CA VAL A 150 4.33 -19.27 -1.09
C VAL A 150 3.05 -20.00 -1.51
N PRO A 151 2.43 -20.82 -0.62
CA PRO A 151 1.14 -21.43 -0.91
C PRO A 151 0.05 -20.37 -1.15
N PRO A 152 -0.84 -20.52 -2.16
CA PRO A 152 -1.86 -19.52 -2.46
C PRO A 152 -2.76 -19.14 -1.28
N GLU A 153 -3.05 -20.07 -0.37
CA GLU A 153 -3.85 -19.85 0.84
C GLU A 153 -3.23 -18.87 1.85
N LYS A 154 -1.93 -18.58 1.71
CA LYS A 154 -1.21 -17.58 2.52
C LYS A 154 -1.35 -16.16 1.97
N LEU A 155 -1.87 -15.98 0.75
CA LEU A 155 -2.15 -14.67 0.17
C LEU A 155 -3.65 -14.40 0.20
N SER A 156 -4.04 -13.19 0.60
CA SER A 156 -5.40 -12.68 0.46
C SER A 156 -5.35 -11.34 -0.27
N LEU A 157 -6.18 -11.20 -1.29
CA LEU A 157 -6.29 -9.95 -2.05
C LEU A 157 -7.56 -9.24 -1.59
N GLU A 158 -7.38 -8.03 -1.06
CA GLU A 158 -8.47 -7.21 -0.55
C GLU A 158 -8.72 -6.06 -1.51
N ILE A 159 -9.99 -5.80 -1.81
CA ILE A 159 -10.38 -4.71 -2.70
C ILE A 159 -11.27 -3.80 -1.87
N THR A 160 -10.82 -2.57 -1.64
CA THR A 160 -11.65 -1.57 -0.99
C THR A 160 -12.48 -0.85 -2.04
N GLU A 161 -13.81 -0.94 -1.94
CA GLU A 161 -14.71 -0.09 -2.72
C GLU A 161 -14.57 1.35 -2.22
N ARG A 162 -14.01 2.24 -3.05
CA ARG A 162 -14.01 3.68 -2.79
C ARG A 162 -15.30 4.27 -3.37
N THR A 163 -16.28 4.59 -2.52
CA THR A 163 -17.53 5.29 -2.89
C THR A 163 -17.38 6.81 -2.86
#